data_AF-A0A957MPQ7-F1
#
_entry.id   AF-A0A957MPQ7-F1
#
_cell.length_a   1.000
_cell.length_b   1.000
_cell.length_c   1.000
_cell.angle_alpha   90.00
_cell.angle_beta   90.00
_cell.angle_gamma   90.00
#
_symmetry.space_group_name_H-M   'P 1'
#
loop_
_entity.id
_entity.type
_entity.pdbx_description
1 polymer ?
#
loop_
_entity_poly.entity_id
_entity_poly.type
_entity_poly.pdbx_seq_one_letter_code
_entity_poly.pdbx_strand_id
1 'polypeptide(L)'
;MAYSEQVADRVRAAFGERTEVREQKMFGGIAFMLAGNMCIGVLGETLMARVGPEQYGDALAQPFARPMDFTGRSMRGFVYVEPEGFAD
;
A
#
# COMPACT_ATOMS: atom_id res chain seq x y z
N MET A 1 16.42 -6.68 2.37
CA MET A 1 15.53 -5.88 3.24
C MET A 1 14.09 -6.24 2.91
N ALA A 2 13.20 -6.28 3.89
CA ALA A 2 11.80 -6.64 3.70
C ALA A 2 10.99 -5.55 2.96
N TYR A 3 11.37 -4.29 3.14
CA TYR A 3 10.77 -3.11 2.51
C TYR A 3 11.79 -1.96 2.45
N SER A 4 11.55 -0.98 1.59
CA SER A 4 12.33 0.26 1.49
C SER A 4 11.94 1.22 2.60
N GLU A 5 12.88 1.57 3.48
CA GLU A 5 12.63 2.53 4.57
C GLU A 5 12.33 3.93 4.03
N GLN A 6 12.95 4.33 2.91
CA GLN A 6 12.68 5.62 2.27
C GLN A 6 11.21 5.74 1.81
N VAL A 7 10.66 4.66 1.24
CA VAL A 7 9.25 4.63 0.84
C VAL A 7 8.36 4.63 2.08
N ALA A 8 8.72 3.87 3.13
CA ALA A 8 7.99 3.86 4.39
C ALA A 8 7.97 5.25 5.05
N ASP A 9 9.08 6.00 5.03
CA ASP A 9 9.16 7.35 5.59
C ASP A 9 8.31 8.36 4.81
N ARG A 10 8.27 8.26 3.47
CA ARG A 10 7.35 9.07 2.65
C ARG A 10 5.89 8.80 3.03
N VAL A 11 5.54 7.53 3.24
CA VAL A 11 4.18 7.14 3.66
C VAL A 11 3.89 7.67 5.08
N ARG A 12 4.83 7.56 6.03
CA ARG A 12 4.68 8.16 7.37
C ARG A 12 4.44 9.66 7.29
N ALA A 13 5.22 10.36 6.48
CA ALA A 13 5.07 11.80 6.27
C ALA A 13 3.70 12.14 5.66
N ALA A 14 3.17 11.33 4.73
CA ALA A 14 1.84 11.53 4.14
C ALA A 14 0.70 11.38 5.17
N PHE A 15 0.88 10.55 6.20
CA PHE A 15 -0.08 10.44 7.30
C PHE A 15 -0.01 11.59 8.31
N GLY A 16 1.10 12.34 8.34
CA GLY A 16 1.31 13.47 9.24
C GLY A 16 1.20 13.08 10.71
N GLU A 17 0.50 13.89 11.50
CA GLU A 17 0.34 13.72 12.96
C GLU A 17 -0.82 12.79 13.36
N ARG A 18 -1.33 11.96 12.43
CA ARG A 18 -2.45 11.05 12.73
C ARG A 18 -2.00 9.94 13.69
N THR A 19 -2.36 10.09 14.96
CA THR A 19 -2.06 9.13 16.05
C THR A 19 -2.78 7.79 15.91
N GLU A 20 -3.81 7.71 15.07
CA GLU A 20 -4.58 6.50 14.79
C GLU A 20 -3.87 5.54 13.82
N VAL A 21 -2.78 5.99 13.19
CA VAL A 21 -1.98 5.18 12.28
C VAL A 21 -1.02 4.30 13.08
N ARG A 22 -1.07 3.00 12.85
CA ARG A 22 -0.17 2.01 13.44
C ARG A 22 0.59 1.27 12.37
N GLU A 23 1.86 1.01 12.62
CA GLU A 23 2.71 0.22 11.75
C GLU A 23 2.69 -1.25 12.17
N GLN A 24 2.48 -2.15 11.21
CA GLN A 24 2.46 -3.58 11.43
C GLN A 24 3.30 -4.29 10.37
N LYS A 25 4.23 -5.14 10.80
CA LYS A 25 5.00 -5.98 9.87
C LYS A 25 4.11 -7.10 9.35
N MET A 26 3.84 -7.11 8.05
CA MET A 26 2.98 -8.11 7.39
C MET A 26 3.30 -8.21 5.90
N PHE A 27 2.87 -9.30 5.27
CA PHE A 27 3.06 -9.56 3.83
C PHE A 27 4.53 -9.53 3.36
N GLY A 28 5.47 -9.78 4.27
CA GLY A 28 6.90 -9.68 3.98
C GLY A 28 7.44 -8.24 3.95
N GLY A 29 6.67 -7.26 4.40
CA GLY A 29 7.03 -5.84 4.46
C GLY A 29 6.41 -5.13 5.68
N ILE A 30 6.03 -3.87 5.53
CA ILE A 30 5.36 -3.04 6.54
C ILE A 30 4.00 -2.57 6.03
N ALA A 31 2.99 -2.53 6.89
CA ALA A 31 1.67 -1.99 6.60
C ALA A 31 1.27 -0.94 7.62
N PHE A 32 0.59 0.09 7.15
CA PHE A 32 0.03 1.20 7.89
C PHE A 32 -1.47 0.98 8.07
N MET A 33 -1.85 0.81 9.33
CA MET A 33 -3.20 0.53 9.79
C MET A 33 -3.80 1.81 10.35
N LEU A 34 -4.85 2.34 9.74
CA LEU A 34 -5.61 3.48 10.27
C LEU A 34 -6.85 2.97 10.98
N ALA A 35 -7.01 3.26 12.28
CA ALA A 35 -8.15 2.82 13.08
C ALA A 35 -8.44 1.30 12.95
N GLY A 36 -7.38 0.49 12.94
CA GLY A 36 -7.47 -0.98 12.80
C GLY A 36 -7.67 -1.51 11.38
N ASN A 37 -7.74 -0.63 10.37
CA ASN A 37 -7.91 -0.99 8.97
C ASN A 37 -6.61 -0.75 8.17
N MET A 38 -6.18 -1.72 7.38
CA MET A 38 -5.03 -1.53 6.48
C MET A 38 -5.38 -0.49 5.42
N CYS A 39 -4.54 0.54 5.28
CA CYS A 39 -4.67 1.58 4.25
C CYS A 39 -3.56 1.48 3.21
N ILE A 40 -2.31 1.48 3.65
CA ILE A 40 -1.13 1.48 2.78
C ILE A 40 -0.13 0.47 3.33
N GLY A 41 0.67 -0.18 2.50
CA GLY A 41 1.83 -0.97 2.93
C GLY A 41 2.97 -0.89 1.94
N VAL A 42 4.18 -1.20 2.38
CA VAL A 42 5.39 -1.21 1.55
C VAL A 42 5.97 -2.62 1.59
N LEU A 43 6.22 -3.18 0.42
CA LEU A 43 6.81 -4.50 0.23
C LEU A 43 7.95 -4.38 -0.78
N GLY A 44 9.19 -4.62 -0.35
CA GLY A 44 10.36 -4.29 -1.17
C GLY A 44 10.32 -2.83 -1.62
N GLU A 45 10.16 -2.62 -2.93
CA GLU A 45 10.03 -1.29 -3.56
C GLU A 45 8.62 -1.01 -4.09
N THR A 46 7.66 -1.91 -3.84
CA THR A 46 6.27 -1.79 -4.28
C THR A 46 5.39 -1.26 -3.14
N LEU A 47 4.41 -0.41 -3.48
CA LEU A 47 3.36 0.03 -2.56
C LEU A 47 2.13 -0.87 -2.67
N MET A 48 1.54 -1.21 -1.53
CA MET A 48 0.21 -1.78 -1.40
C MET A 48 -0.74 -0.67 -1.01
N ALA A 49 -1.83 -0.48 -1.76
CA ALA A 49 -2.83 0.52 -1.45
C ALA A 49 -4.23 -0.10 -1.41
N ARG A 50 -4.97 0.21 -0.34
CA ARG A 50 -6.40 -0.08 -0.23
C ARG A 50 -7.18 1.07 -0.86
N VAL A 51 -7.74 0.83 -2.04
CA VAL A 51 -8.57 1.79 -2.79
C VAL A 51 -10.06 1.55 -2.59
N GLY A 52 -10.43 0.38 -2.05
CA GLY A 52 -11.83 -0.03 -1.90
C GLY A 52 -12.44 -0.53 -3.22
N PRO A 53 -13.59 -1.23 -3.17
CA PRO A 53 -14.15 -1.90 -4.34
C PRO A 53 -14.62 -0.95 -5.43
N GLU A 54 -15.06 0.27 -5.07
CA GLU A 54 -15.58 1.27 -6.02
C GLU A 54 -14.47 1.85 -6.89
N GLN A 55 -13.32 2.19 -6.29
CA GLN A 55 -12.17 2.76 -7.01
C GLN A 55 -11.24 1.68 -7.58
N TYR A 56 -11.54 0.40 -7.37
CA TYR A 56 -10.66 -0.69 -7.79
C TYR A 56 -10.47 -0.75 -9.31
N GLY A 57 -11.53 -0.54 -10.07
CA GLY A 57 -11.45 -0.50 -11.54
C GLY A 57 -10.59 0.65 -12.04
N ASP A 58 -10.82 1.86 -11.51
CA ASP A 58 -10.08 3.06 -11.89
C ASP A 58 -8.61 2.98 -11.47
N ALA A 59 -8.33 2.44 -10.29
CA ALA A 59 -6.98 2.22 -9.81
C ALA A 59 -6.22 1.24 -10.71
N LEU A 60 -6.84 0.16 -11.16
CA LEU A 60 -6.23 -0.78 -12.10
C LEU A 60 -6.06 -0.23 -13.51
N ALA A 61 -6.79 0.83 -13.87
CA ALA A 61 -6.60 1.53 -15.14
C ALA A 61 -5.39 2.50 -15.11
N GLN A 62 -4.88 2.84 -13.92
CA GLN A 62 -3.69 3.68 -13.78
C GLN A 62 -2.43 2.90 -14.20
N PRO A 63 -1.45 3.58 -14.83
CA PRO A 63 -0.17 2.95 -15.13
C PRO A 63 0.51 2.51 -13.84
N PHE A 64 1.27 1.42 -13.91
CA PHE A 64 2.03 0.85 -12.78
C PHE A 64 1.19 0.27 -11.63
N ALA A 65 -0.13 0.25 -11.76
CA ALA A 65 -1.03 -0.41 -10.83
C ALA A 65 -1.38 -1.83 -11.30
N ARG A 66 -1.37 -2.79 -10.37
CA ARG A 66 -1.74 -4.18 -10.64
C ARG A 66 -2.55 -4.77 -9.49
N PRO A 67 -3.38 -5.81 -9.73
CA PRO A 67 -4.18 -6.41 -8.68
C PRO A 67 -3.28 -7.05 -7.61
N MET A 68 -3.69 -6.94 -6.35
CA MET A 68 -3.00 -7.64 -5.26
C MET A 68 -3.34 -9.13 -5.27
N ASP A 69 -2.38 -9.96 -5.70
CA ASP A 69 -2.55 -11.42 -5.88
C ASP A 69 -1.90 -12.30 -4.80
N PHE A 70 -1.24 -11.71 -3.80
CA PHE A 70 -0.44 -12.41 -2.78
C PHE A 70 -1.18 -13.50 -1.99
N THR A 71 -2.49 -13.39 -1.81
CA THR A 71 -3.29 -14.38 -1.07
C THR A 71 -3.89 -15.50 -1.92
N GLY A 72 -3.52 -15.62 -3.20
CA GLY A 72 -4.09 -16.59 -4.14
C GLY A 72 -5.57 -16.33 -4.50
N ARG A 73 -6.16 -15.27 -3.93
CA ARG A 73 -7.45 -14.69 -4.28
C ARG A 73 -7.25 -13.20 -4.43
N SER A 74 -7.65 -12.64 -5.56
CA SER A 74 -7.66 -11.19 -5.76
C SER A 74 -8.61 -10.55 -4.74
N MET A 75 -8.06 -9.77 -3.81
CA MET A 75 -8.86 -8.98 -2.89
C MET A 75 -9.34 -7.74 -3.64
N ARG A 76 -10.64 -7.69 -3.98
CA ARG A 76 -11.22 -6.48 -4.59
C ARG A 76 -10.98 -5.28 -3.68
N GLY A 77 -10.41 -4.22 -4.24
CA GLY A 77 -10.11 -2.99 -3.52
C GLY A 77 -8.69 -2.88 -2.97
N PHE A 78 -7.79 -3.82 -3.29
CA PHE A 78 -6.35 -3.70 -3.00
C PHE A 78 -5.52 -3.83 -4.27
N VAL A 79 -4.59 -2.89 -4.46
CA VAL A 79 -3.69 -2.85 -5.60
C VAL A 79 -2.24 -2.78 -5.15
N TYR A 80 -1.36 -3.36 -5.95
CA TYR A 80 0.06 -3.06 -5.93
C TYR A 80 0.34 -1.89 -6.87
N VAL A 81 1.23 -1.00 -6.46
CA VAL A 81 1.74 0.11 -7.27
C VAL A 81 3.26 -0.06 -7.33
N GLU A 82 3.81 -0.16 -8.53
CA GLU A 82 5.25 -0.24 -8.77
C GLU A 82 5.91 1.12 -8.47
N PRO A 83 7.21 1.18 -8.15
CA PRO A 83 7.89 2.42 -7.75
C PRO A 83 7.69 3.59 -8.71
N GLU A 84 7.64 3.35 -10.02
CA GLU A 84 7.36 4.38 -11.02
C GLU A 84 5.98 5.06 -10.87
N GLY A 85 5.00 4.39 -10.25
CA GLY A 85 3.68 4.95 -9.99
C GLY A 85 3.64 5.95 -8.82
N PHE A 86 4.72 6.05 -8.05
CA PHE A 86 4.84 6.97 -6.91
C PHE A 86 6.24 7.58 -6.76
N ALA A 87 7.05 7.50 -7.82
CA ALA A 87 8.32 8.19 -7.94
C ALA A 87 8.00 9.67 -8.19
N ASP A 88 7.96 10.44 -7.12
CA ASP A 88 7.98 11.91 -7.14
C ASP A 88 9.29 12.34 -6.48
#